data_AF-A0A537DHV0-F1
#
_entry.id   AF-A0A537DHV0-F1
#
_cell.length_a   1.000
_cell.length_b   1.000
_cell.length_c   1.000
_cell.angle_alpha   90.00
_cell.angle_beta   90.00
_cell.angle_gamma   90.00
#
_symmetry.space_group_name_H-M   'P 1'
#
loop_
_entity.id
_entity.type
_entity.pdbx_description
1 polymer ?
#
loop_
_entity_poly.entity_id
_entity_poly.type
_entity_poly.pdbx_seq_one_letter_code
_entity_poly.pdbx_strand_id
1 'polypeptide(L)'
;MRTIWTRLAPGIATLALALASSSVSAQSSSTECSPIGDFVTGGGFIIPGPTAGAHANFGVGGGCKNGFLWGHLEYIDHGADVKVHGTSITGYVRVGADGTDSQGHPTGIRLICGTARTNLPPFDVDFIVRARDAGEPGDMDEFDITLITTIPPYSTVASLGLSGGNIQLHTSSPSTTGDSSGRCPGA
;
A
#
# COMPACT_ATOMS: atom_id res chain seq x y z
N MET A 1 63.98 -9.15 -31.06
CA MET A 1 62.54 -9.35 -31.33
C MET A 1 61.84 -9.56 -30.00
N ARG A 2 61.01 -8.60 -29.55
CA ARG A 2 60.32 -8.67 -28.25
C ARG A 2 58.82 -8.87 -28.51
N THR A 3 58.31 -10.00 -28.05
CA THR A 3 56.91 -10.44 -28.17
C THR A 3 56.05 -9.70 -27.14
N ILE A 4 55.06 -8.94 -27.61
CA ILE A 4 54.06 -8.27 -26.76
C ILE A 4 52.91 -9.24 -26.53
N TRP A 5 52.63 -9.57 -25.28
CA TRP A 5 51.48 -10.39 -24.89
C TRP A 5 50.33 -9.48 -24.46
N THR A 6 49.25 -9.49 -25.22
CA THR A 6 48.00 -8.79 -24.91
C THR A 6 47.22 -9.63 -23.88
N ARG A 7 46.97 -9.10 -22.68
CA ARG A 7 46.10 -9.74 -21.69
C ARG A 7 44.64 -9.36 -21.99
N LEU A 8 43.81 -10.35 -22.35
CA LEU A 8 42.35 -10.20 -22.30
C LEU A 8 41.90 -10.30 -20.83
N ALA A 9 41.17 -9.29 -20.35
CA ALA A 9 40.43 -9.37 -19.10
C ALA A 9 38.97 -9.76 -19.41
N PRO A 10 38.37 -10.75 -18.71
CA PRO A 10 36.97 -11.10 -18.92
C PRO A 10 36.06 -10.05 -18.26
N GLY A 11 35.13 -9.49 -19.04
CA GLY A 11 34.13 -8.55 -18.56
C GLY A 11 33.08 -9.27 -17.69
N ILE A 12 32.95 -8.83 -16.45
CA ILE A 12 31.83 -9.21 -15.57
C ILE A 12 30.63 -8.39 -16.00
N ALA A 13 29.62 -9.02 -16.58
CA ALA A 13 28.34 -8.38 -16.86
C ALA A 13 27.55 -8.25 -15.55
N THR A 14 27.46 -7.04 -15.01
CA THR A 14 26.59 -6.70 -13.89
C THR A 14 25.15 -6.59 -14.39
N LEU A 15 24.29 -7.52 -13.98
CA LEU A 15 22.85 -7.40 -14.13
C LEU A 15 22.34 -6.34 -13.13
N ALA A 16 22.21 -5.10 -13.59
CA ALA A 16 21.59 -4.05 -12.80
C ALA A 16 20.07 -4.28 -12.76
N LEU A 17 19.57 -4.76 -11.62
CA LEU A 17 18.13 -4.79 -11.34
C LEU A 17 17.69 -3.34 -11.09
N ALA A 18 17.15 -2.67 -12.11
CA ALA A 18 16.58 -1.35 -11.99
C ALA A 18 15.25 -1.44 -11.21
N LEU A 19 15.31 -1.28 -9.89
CA LEU A 19 14.12 -0.99 -9.09
C LEU A 19 13.69 0.44 -9.43
N ALA A 20 12.71 0.58 -10.34
CA ALA A 20 12.01 1.84 -10.54
C ALA A 20 11.27 2.18 -9.23
N SER A 21 11.98 2.84 -8.32
CA SER A 21 11.42 3.34 -7.08
C SER A 21 10.66 4.61 -7.44
N SER A 22 9.38 4.49 -7.78
CA SER A 22 8.51 5.66 -7.75
C SER A 22 8.58 6.21 -6.33
N SER A 23 9.04 7.45 -6.19
CA SER A 23 9.11 8.12 -4.90
C SER A 23 7.70 8.34 -4.39
N VAL A 24 7.24 7.44 -3.52
CA VAL A 24 5.93 7.56 -2.86
C VAL A 24 6.08 8.51 -1.68
N SER A 25 5.47 9.69 -1.80
CA SER A 25 5.48 10.69 -0.73
C SER A 25 4.25 10.52 0.14
N ALA A 26 4.47 10.32 1.43
CA ALA A 26 3.37 10.32 2.39
C ALA A 26 2.80 11.73 2.57
N GLN A 27 1.49 11.80 2.60
CA GLN A 27 0.72 13.02 2.71
C GLN A 27 0.29 13.23 4.16
N SER A 28 0.30 14.48 4.60
CA SER A 28 -0.29 14.88 5.88
C SER A 28 -1.63 15.55 5.58
N SER A 29 -2.68 15.07 6.22
CA SER A 29 -4.02 15.65 6.14
C SER A 29 -4.14 16.78 7.16
N SER A 30 -5.02 17.74 6.92
CA SER A 30 -5.49 18.66 7.98
C SER A 30 -6.60 18.03 8.82
N THR A 31 -7.01 16.81 8.47
CA THR A 31 -8.02 16.07 9.22
C THR A 31 -7.39 15.59 10.52
N GLU A 32 -7.88 16.13 11.63
CA GLU A 32 -7.53 15.64 12.95
C GLU A 32 -7.87 14.16 13.02
N CYS A 33 -6.98 13.43 13.64
CA CYS A 33 -7.21 12.05 13.98
C CYS A 33 -6.68 11.78 15.34
N SER A 34 -7.03 10.59 15.75
CA SER A 34 -6.60 10.11 17.00
C SER A 34 -5.99 8.74 16.81
N PRO A 35 -4.76 8.56 17.27
CA PRO A 35 -4.03 7.36 16.99
C PRO A 35 -4.58 6.19 17.78
N ILE A 36 -4.96 5.20 17.02
CA ILE A 36 -5.48 3.95 17.52
C ILE A 36 -4.39 3.05 18.14
N GLY A 37 -3.14 3.49 18.22
CA GLY A 37 -2.02 2.72 18.78
C GLY A 37 -1.15 2.00 17.74
N ASP A 38 -1.41 2.25 16.45
CA ASP A 38 -0.62 1.70 15.35
C ASP A 38 -0.68 2.58 14.10
N PHE A 39 0.16 2.23 13.12
CA PHE A 39 0.09 2.68 11.74
C PHE A 39 0.40 1.49 10.81
N VAL A 40 -0.08 1.54 9.58
CA VAL A 40 0.16 0.51 8.56
C VAL A 40 1.08 1.03 7.47
N THR A 41 1.96 0.16 7.00
CA THR A 41 2.71 0.33 5.76
C THR A 41 2.62 -0.96 4.97
N GLY A 42 2.45 -0.88 3.67
CA GLY A 42 2.49 -2.06 2.83
C GLY A 42 2.87 -1.73 1.40
N GLY A 43 3.35 -2.75 0.70
CA GLY A 43 3.66 -2.65 -0.71
C GLY A 43 3.88 -4.02 -1.30
N GLY A 44 3.51 -4.17 -2.57
CA GLY A 44 3.52 -5.46 -3.21
C GLY A 44 2.71 -5.48 -4.49
N PHE A 45 2.29 -6.68 -4.87
CA PHE A 45 1.36 -6.88 -5.96
C PHE A 45 0.32 -7.96 -5.62
N ILE A 46 -0.85 -7.78 -6.23
CA ILE A 46 -1.97 -8.73 -6.21
C ILE A 46 -2.30 -9.17 -7.63
N ILE A 47 -3.09 -10.23 -7.75
CA ILE A 47 -3.69 -10.67 -9.02
C ILE A 47 -5.18 -10.33 -8.95
N PRO A 48 -5.59 -9.14 -9.43
CA PRO A 48 -6.93 -8.60 -9.16
C PRO A 48 -8.06 -9.34 -9.90
N GLY A 49 -7.73 -10.18 -10.88
CA GLY A 49 -8.71 -10.92 -11.68
C GLY A 49 -8.07 -12.09 -12.45
N PRO A 50 -8.87 -12.83 -13.24
CA PRO A 50 -8.44 -14.08 -13.86
C PRO A 50 -7.55 -13.90 -15.10
N THR A 51 -7.29 -12.66 -15.53
CA THR A 51 -6.52 -12.39 -16.74
C THR A 51 -5.07 -12.82 -16.56
N ALA A 52 -4.62 -13.77 -17.38
CA ALA A 52 -3.25 -14.30 -17.33
C ALA A 52 -2.22 -13.18 -17.50
N GLY A 53 -1.27 -13.06 -16.56
CA GLY A 53 -0.22 -12.05 -16.57
C GLY A 53 -0.64 -10.66 -16.06
N ALA A 54 -1.94 -10.44 -15.78
CA ALA A 54 -2.39 -9.23 -15.12
C ALA A 54 -1.98 -9.25 -13.65
N HIS A 55 -1.38 -8.16 -13.20
CA HIS A 55 -1.07 -7.91 -11.80
C HIS A 55 -1.36 -6.45 -11.50
N ALA A 56 -1.62 -6.15 -10.24
CA ALA A 56 -1.70 -4.77 -9.77
C ALA A 56 -0.66 -4.53 -8.69
N ASN A 57 0.20 -3.54 -8.91
CA ASN A 57 1.18 -3.10 -7.92
C ASN A 57 0.51 -2.09 -6.99
N PHE A 58 0.86 -2.11 -5.72
CA PHE A 58 0.38 -1.14 -4.75
C PHE A 58 1.48 -0.70 -3.78
N GLY A 59 1.33 0.51 -3.27
CA GLY A 59 1.99 1.03 -2.09
C GLY A 59 0.95 1.75 -1.24
N VAL A 60 0.88 1.41 0.04
CA VAL A 60 -0.11 1.98 0.96
C VAL A 60 0.53 2.32 2.30
N GLY A 61 0.12 3.46 2.85
CA GLY A 61 0.40 3.81 4.22
C GLY A 61 -0.82 4.48 4.84
N GLY A 62 -1.03 4.27 6.13
CA GLY A 62 -2.16 4.85 6.85
C GLY A 62 -1.86 4.92 8.34
N GLY A 63 -2.22 6.01 8.97
CA GLY A 63 -2.00 6.20 10.39
C GLY A 63 -2.41 7.58 10.86
N CYS A 64 -2.07 7.85 12.12
CA CYS A 64 -2.28 9.15 12.72
C CYS A 64 -0.94 9.67 13.26
N LYS A 65 -0.48 10.80 12.72
CA LYS A 65 0.83 11.39 13.02
C LYS A 65 0.65 12.83 13.51
N ASN A 66 1.14 13.12 14.70
CA ASN A 66 1.03 14.42 15.37
C ASN A 66 -0.43 14.93 15.47
N GLY A 67 -1.38 14.01 15.69
CA GLY A 67 -2.81 14.35 15.79
C GLY A 67 -3.51 14.54 14.44
N PHE A 68 -2.85 14.26 13.31
CA PHE A 68 -3.40 14.42 11.98
C PHE A 68 -3.22 13.18 11.11
N LEU A 69 -4.20 12.91 10.22
CA LEU A 69 -4.13 11.72 9.38
C LEU A 69 -2.89 11.78 8.49
N TRP A 70 -2.25 10.62 8.33
CA TRP A 70 -1.05 10.47 7.55
C TRP A 70 -1.14 9.20 6.71
N GLY A 71 -0.58 9.23 5.51
CA GLY A 71 -0.50 8.05 4.67
C GLY A 71 -0.33 8.37 3.20
N HIS A 72 -0.51 7.35 2.37
CA HIS A 72 -0.48 7.48 0.91
C HIS A 72 -1.19 6.28 0.28
N LEU A 73 -1.48 6.41 -1.01
CA LEU A 73 -1.86 5.31 -1.88
C LEU A 73 -1.20 5.51 -3.25
N GLU A 74 -0.56 4.46 -3.74
CA GLU A 74 -0.27 4.26 -5.15
C GLU A 74 -0.82 2.91 -5.55
N TYR A 75 -1.52 2.85 -6.68
CA TYR A 75 -2.05 1.60 -7.21
C TYR A 75 -2.05 1.63 -8.73
N ILE A 76 -1.51 0.58 -9.35
CA ILE A 76 -1.45 0.41 -10.79
C ILE A 76 -1.86 -1.01 -11.14
N ASP A 77 -3.06 -1.18 -11.69
CA ASP A 77 -3.52 -2.43 -12.31
C ASP A 77 -3.15 -2.44 -13.79
N HIS A 78 -2.19 -3.30 -14.14
CA HIS A 78 -1.72 -3.43 -15.53
C HIS A 78 -2.69 -4.20 -16.42
N GLY A 79 -3.58 -5.01 -15.84
CA GLY A 79 -4.57 -5.77 -16.60
C GLY A 79 -5.76 -4.92 -17.03
N ALA A 80 -6.22 -4.03 -16.16
CA ALA A 80 -7.32 -3.11 -16.44
C ALA A 80 -6.85 -1.73 -16.95
N ASP A 81 -5.54 -1.48 -16.98
CA ASP A 81 -4.92 -0.15 -17.19
C ASP A 81 -5.53 0.90 -16.25
N VAL A 82 -5.58 0.60 -14.96
CA VAL A 82 -6.10 1.52 -13.93
C VAL A 82 -4.94 2.04 -13.08
N LYS A 83 -4.86 3.36 -12.95
CA LYS A 83 -3.87 4.05 -12.14
C LYS A 83 -4.59 4.89 -11.11
N VAL A 84 -4.15 4.82 -9.86
CA VAL A 84 -4.73 5.53 -8.73
C VAL A 84 -3.60 6.11 -7.91
N HIS A 85 -3.63 7.42 -7.76
CA HIS A 85 -2.72 8.20 -6.93
C HIS A 85 -3.54 8.85 -5.82
N GLY A 86 -3.35 8.43 -4.57
CA GLY A 86 -3.98 9.06 -3.43
C GLY A 86 -3.57 10.53 -3.33
N THR A 87 -4.52 11.43 -3.11
CA THR A 87 -4.32 12.88 -2.99
C THR A 87 -4.63 13.41 -1.59
N SER A 88 -5.33 12.64 -0.77
CA SER A 88 -5.45 12.88 0.66
C SER A 88 -5.80 11.60 1.42
N ILE A 89 -5.56 11.59 2.73
CA ILE A 89 -6.09 10.58 3.65
C ILE A 89 -7.20 11.22 4.49
N THR A 90 -8.36 10.56 4.49
CA THR A 90 -9.59 10.99 5.17
C THR A 90 -10.04 10.00 6.25
N GLY A 91 -9.49 8.78 6.26
CA GLY A 91 -9.77 7.82 7.33
C GLY A 91 -8.65 6.80 7.53
N TYR A 92 -8.43 6.45 8.80
CA TYR A 92 -7.66 5.29 9.21
C TYR A 92 -8.43 4.57 10.31
N VAL A 93 -9.00 3.41 9.98
CA VAL A 93 -10.02 2.75 10.83
C VAL A 93 -9.59 1.31 11.14
N ARG A 94 -9.62 0.96 12.44
CA ARG A 94 -9.48 -0.41 12.93
C ARG A 94 -10.77 -1.18 12.65
N VAL A 95 -10.68 -2.30 11.95
CA VAL A 95 -11.83 -3.21 11.74
C VAL A 95 -11.45 -4.65 12.07
N GLY A 96 -12.42 -5.42 12.54
CA GLY A 96 -12.19 -6.79 12.98
C GLY A 96 -11.38 -6.87 14.29
N ALA A 97 -10.86 -8.06 14.57
CA ALA A 97 -10.03 -8.32 15.74
C ALA A 97 -8.55 -8.13 15.37
N ASP A 98 -7.80 -7.59 16.32
CA ASP A 98 -6.35 -7.55 16.26
C ASP A 98 -5.73 -8.71 17.01
N GLY A 99 -4.47 -8.98 16.68
CA GLY A 99 -3.65 -9.97 17.34
C GLY A 99 -2.21 -9.52 17.47
N THR A 100 -1.36 -10.50 17.74
CA THR A 100 0.08 -10.31 17.77
C THR A 100 0.69 -11.56 17.14
N ASP A 101 1.64 -11.36 16.23
CA ASP A 101 2.35 -12.47 15.61
C ASP A 101 3.36 -13.11 16.59
N SER A 102 4.04 -14.16 16.13
CA SER A 102 5.06 -14.86 16.93
C SER A 102 6.27 -14.01 17.30
N GLN A 103 6.48 -12.86 16.62
CA GLN A 103 7.58 -11.93 16.82
C GLN A 103 7.18 -10.74 17.72
N GLY A 104 5.92 -10.64 18.11
CA GLY A 104 5.42 -9.54 18.93
C GLY A 104 4.90 -8.34 18.14
N HIS A 105 4.78 -8.44 16.81
CA HIS A 105 4.22 -7.38 15.97
C HIS A 105 2.69 -7.44 16.00
N PRO A 106 2.00 -6.28 16.04
CA PRO A 106 0.56 -6.25 15.95
C PRO A 106 0.09 -6.82 14.61
N THR A 107 -1.05 -7.51 14.60
CA THR A 107 -1.70 -8.01 13.39
C THR A 107 -3.16 -7.56 13.39
N GLY A 108 -3.82 -7.54 12.24
CA GLY A 108 -5.20 -7.08 12.13
C GLY A 108 -5.52 -6.40 10.81
N ILE A 109 -6.69 -5.74 10.76
CA ILE A 109 -7.21 -5.13 9.53
C ILE A 109 -7.38 -3.62 9.72
N ARG A 110 -6.90 -2.85 8.75
CA ARG A 110 -7.13 -1.41 8.67
C ARG A 110 -7.85 -1.05 7.39
N LEU A 111 -8.82 -0.16 7.50
CA LEU A 111 -9.32 0.58 6.36
C LEU A 111 -8.58 1.92 6.26
N ILE A 112 -8.02 2.19 5.08
CA ILE A 112 -7.43 3.47 4.72
C ILE A 112 -8.33 4.10 3.66
N CYS A 113 -8.82 5.30 3.94
CA CYS A 113 -9.73 6.00 3.06
C CYS A 113 -9.18 7.37 2.72
N GLY A 114 -9.53 7.86 1.54
CA GLY A 114 -8.97 9.10 1.04
C GLY A 114 -9.59 9.53 -0.29
N THR A 115 -9.09 10.63 -0.81
CA THR A 115 -9.34 11.06 -2.19
C THR A 115 -8.19 10.60 -3.07
N ALA A 116 -8.44 10.37 -4.36
CA ALA A 116 -7.42 9.99 -5.33
C ALA A 116 -7.67 10.60 -6.71
N ARG A 117 -6.58 10.77 -7.46
CA ARG A 117 -6.59 10.99 -8.90
C ARG A 117 -6.44 9.65 -9.61
N THR A 118 -7.26 9.40 -10.63
CA THR A 118 -7.22 8.20 -11.46
C THR A 118 -7.33 8.54 -12.94
N ASN A 119 -6.97 7.59 -13.81
CA ASN A 119 -7.21 7.67 -15.25
C ASN A 119 -8.61 7.17 -15.66
N LEU A 120 -9.42 6.68 -14.71
CA LEU A 120 -10.83 6.39 -14.93
C LEU A 120 -11.69 7.63 -14.67
N PRO A 121 -12.73 7.93 -15.47
CA PRO A 121 -13.73 8.93 -15.10
C PRO A 121 -14.35 8.61 -13.71
N PRO A 122 -14.73 9.62 -12.90
CA PRO A 122 -14.64 11.07 -13.11
C PRO A 122 -13.24 11.68 -12.86
N PHE A 123 -12.18 10.88 -12.87
CA PHE A 123 -10.77 11.22 -12.62
C PHE A 123 -10.44 11.56 -11.18
N ASP A 124 -11.32 12.23 -10.46
CA ASP A 124 -11.19 12.43 -9.00
C ASP A 124 -12.23 11.57 -8.29
N VAL A 125 -11.78 10.69 -7.40
CA VAL A 125 -12.62 9.71 -6.71
C VAL A 125 -12.26 9.63 -5.25
N ASP A 126 -13.18 9.14 -4.42
CA ASP A 126 -12.82 8.62 -3.11
C ASP A 126 -12.36 7.17 -3.25
N PHE A 127 -11.51 6.71 -2.33
CA PHE A 127 -11.08 5.32 -2.26
C PHE A 127 -11.23 4.76 -0.86
N ILE A 128 -11.35 3.45 -0.80
CA ILE A 128 -11.20 2.63 0.40
C ILE A 128 -10.21 1.53 0.06
N VAL A 129 -9.17 1.41 0.87
CA VAL A 129 -8.27 0.26 0.88
C VAL A 129 -8.49 -0.51 2.17
N ARG A 130 -8.62 -1.83 2.06
CA ARG A 130 -8.50 -2.75 3.18
C ARG A 130 -7.11 -3.37 3.12
N ALA A 131 -6.34 -3.17 4.19
CA ALA A 131 -5.04 -3.79 4.40
C ALA A 131 -5.13 -4.71 5.60
N ARG A 132 -4.86 -6.00 5.41
CA ARG A 132 -4.75 -6.98 6.49
C ARG A 132 -3.31 -7.43 6.63
N ASP A 133 -2.78 -7.25 7.83
CA ASP A 133 -1.55 -7.88 8.31
C ASP A 133 -1.94 -9.18 9.03
N ALA A 134 -1.45 -10.31 8.54
CA ALA A 134 -1.68 -11.63 9.10
C ALA A 134 -0.51 -12.17 9.95
N GLY A 135 0.49 -11.33 10.20
CA GLY A 135 1.72 -11.65 10.91
C GLY A 135 2.80 -12.22 10.01
N GLU A 136 4.01 -12.35 10.56
CA GLU A 136 5.16 -12.77 9.77
C GLU A 136 5.31 -14.31 9.65
N PRO A 137 5.73 -14.84 8.48
CA PRO A 137 5.99 -14.10 7.24
C PRO A 137 4.69 -13.56 6.61
N GLY A 138 4.68 -12.36 6.02
CA GLY A 138 3.48 -11.74 5.41
C GLY A 138 2.91 -12.43 4.15
N ASP A 139 2.98 -13.75 4.07
CA ASP A 139 2.45 -14.57 2.98
C ASP A 139 0.91 -14.73 3.03
N MET A 140 0.31 -14.42 4.18
CA MET A 140 -1.15 -14.42 4.38
C MET A 140 -1.75 -13.00 4.46
N ASP A 141 -0.97 -11.98 4.12
CA ASP A 141 -1.45 -10.61 4.05
C ASP A 141 -2.45 -10.42 2.91
N GLU A 142 -3.35 -9.46 3.09
CA GLU A 142 -4.39 -9.18 2.10
C GLU A 142 -4.47 -7.69 1.78
N PHE A 143 -4.67 -7.39 0.51
CA PHE A 143 -4.91 -6.05 0.00
C PHE A 143 -6.12 -6.06 -0.93
N ASP A 144 -7.08 -5.19 -0.66
CA ASP A 144 -8.16 -4.89 -1.60
C ASP A 144 -8.48 -3.40 -1.64
N ILE A 145 -8.89 -2.93 -2.81
CA ILE A 145 -9.20 -1.53 -3.08
C ILE A 145 -10.58 -1.41 -3.72
N THR A 146 -11.32 -0.39 -3.30
CA THR A 146 -12.56 0.07 -3.92
C THR A 146 -12.44 1.55 -4.25
N LEU A 147 -12.71 1.92 -5.49
CA LEU A 147 -12.93 3.32 -5.88
C LEU A 147 -14.43 3.63 -5.77
N ILE A 148 -14.77 4.64 -4.98
CA ILE A 148 -16.14 5.09 -4.77
C ILE A 148 -16.52 5.98 -5.96
N THR A 149 -16.86 5.33 -7.06
CA THR A 149 -17.38 5.94 -8.28
C THR A 149 -18.49 5.06 -8.84
N THR A 150 -19.46 5.68 -9.52
CA THR A 150 -20.55 4.98 -10.17
C THR A 150 -20.30 4.72 -11.66
N ILE A 151 -19.22 5.29 -12.24
CA ILE A 151 -19.00 5.26 -13.70
C ILE A 151 -17.50 5.24 -14.05
N PRO A 152 -16.95 4.11 -14.53
CA PRO A 152 -17.32 2.74 -14.18
C PRO A 152 -16.89 2.41 -12.74
N PRO A 153 -17.61 1.52 -12.01
CA PRO A 153 -17.16 1.06 -10.71
C PRO A 153 -15.85 0.28 -10.85
N TYR A 154 -14.95 0.43 -9.88
CA TYR A 154 -13.72 -0.32 -9.83
C TYR A 154 -13.48 -0.82 -8.41
N SER A 155 -13.36 -2.14 -8.26
CA SER A 155 -12.97 -2.79 -7.00
C SER A 155 -12.26 -4.10 -7.29
N THR A 156 -11.32 -4.47 -6.45
CA THR A 156 -10.75 -5.82 -6.45
C THR A 156 -11.68 -6.79 -5.71
N VAL A 157 -11.40 -8.09 -5.81
CA VAL A 157 -12.02 -9.08 -4.93
C VAL A 157 -11.65 -8.76 -3.48
N ALA A 158 -12.60 -8.89 -2.56
CA ALA A 158 -12.34 -8.64 -1.14
C ALA A 158 -11.41 -9.72 -0.55
N SER A 159 -10.58 -9.32 0.42
CA SER A 159 -9.66 -10.24 1.11
C SER A 159 -8.69 -10.96 0.16
N LEU A 160 -8.19 -10.21 -0.82
CA LEU A 160 -7.30 -10.75 -1.84
C LEU A 160 -5.87 -10.85 -1.30
N GLY A 161 -5.34 -12.08 -1.27
CA GLY A 161 -3.99 -12.36 -0.80
C GLY A 161 -2.91 -11.73 -1.68
N LEU A 162 -1.79 -11.36 -1.07
CA LEU A 162 -0.64 -10.84 -1.81
C LEU A 162 -0.01 -11.97 -2.64
N SER A 163 0.33 -11.67 -3.90
CA SER A 163 1.17 -12.55 -4.71
C SER A 163 2.65 -12.24 -4.58
N GLY A 164 2.97 -11.10 -3.95
CA GLY A 164 4.28 -10.76 -3.40
C GLY A 164 4.23 -9.39 -2.73
N GLY A 165 5.14 -9.15 -1.80
CA GLY A 165 5.15 -7.94 -0.96
C GLY A 165 4.90 -8.26 0.51
N ASN A 166 4.54 -7.23 1.27
CA ASN A 166 4.24 -7.32 2.71
C ASN A 166 3.30 -6.18 3.12
N ILE A 167 2.45 -6.42 4.11
CA ILE A 167 1.69 -5.41 4.85
C ILE A 167 2.06 -5.56 6.31
N GLN A 168 2.55 -4.46 6.89
CA GLN A 168 2.97 -4.43 8.28
C GLN A 168 2.18 -3.40 9.07
N LEU A 169 1.60 -3.84 10.18
CA LEU A 169 1.19 -2.99 11.27
C LEU A 169 2.38 -2.76 12.21
N HIS A 170 2.56 -1.49 12.55
CA HIS A 170 3.62 -1.04 13.43
C HIS A 170 3.02 -0.49 14.70
N THR A 171 3.62 -0.82 15.84
CA THR A 171 3.28 -0.18 17.09
C THR A 171 3.53 1.33 16.99
N SER A 172 2.58 2.10 17.50
CA SER A 172 2.70 3.56 17.58
C SER A 172 3.96 4.02 18.35
N SER A 173 4.56 5.12 17.91
CA SER A 173 5.56 5.90 18.65
C SER A 173 4.91 7.09 19.38
N PRO A 174 5.62 7.87 20.21
CA PRO A 174 5.05 9.06 20.86
C PRO A 174 4.42 10.07 19.88
N SER A 175 4.89 10.11 18.63
CA SER A 175 4.30 10.93 17.56
C SER A 175 2.94 10.44 17.03
N THR A 176 2.46 9.31 17.55
CA THR A 176 1.24 8.62 17.13
C THR A 176 0.45 8.14 18.38
N THR A 177 0.23 8.98 19.41
CA THR A 177 -0.63 8.69 20.62
C THR A 177 -1.77 9.75 20.86
N GLY A 178 -3.00 9.34 21.28
CA GLY A 178 -4.26 10.15 21.31
C GLY A 178 -5.59 9.40 20.94
N ASP A 179 -6.77 9.97 21.21
CA ASP A 179 -8.11 9.32 21.37
C ASP A 179 -9.22 9.58 20.30
N SER A 180 -9.62 8.54 19.55
CA SER A 180 -10.56 8.41 18.38
C SER A 180 -11.15 9.62 17.59
N SER A 181 -10.79 9.78 16.28
CA SER A 181 -11.73 10.12 15.18
C SER A 181 -11.14 9.89 13.77
N GLY A 182 -11.98 9.41 12.85
CA GLY A 182 -11.72 9.12 11.43
C GLY A 182 -12.81 8.19 10.90
N ARG A 183 -13.44 8.49 9.75
CA ARG A 183 -14.50 7.65 9.17
C ARG A 183 -14.25 7.42 7.69
N CYS A 184 -14.35 6.16 7.28
CA CYS A 184 -14.41 5.78 5.88
C CYS A 184 -15.86 5.93 5.38
N PRO A 185 -16.11 6.66 4.29
CA PRO A 185 -17.44 6.69 3.69
C PRO A 185 -17.87 5.28 3.27
N GLY A 186 -19.04 4.80 3.75
CA GLY A 186 -19.59 3.49 3.33
C GLY A 186 -18.99 2.24 4.01
N ALA A 187 -18.18 2.41 5.06
CA ALA A 187 -17.73 1.32 5.94
C ALA A 187 -18.64 1.12 7.15
#